data_AF-A0A955YAL2-F1
#
_entry.id   AF-A0A955YAL2-F1
#
_cell.length_a   1.000
_cell.length_b   1.000
_cell.length_c   1.000
_cell.angle_alpha   90.00
_cell.angle_beta   90.00
_cell.angle_gamma   90.00
#
_symmetry.space_group_name_H-M   'P 1'
#
loop_
_entity.id
_entity.type
_entity.pdbx_description
1 polymer ?
#
loop_
_entity_poly.entity_id
_entity_poly.type
_entity_poly.pdbx_seq_one_letter_code
_entity_poly.pdbx_strand_id
1 'polypeptide(L)'
;MSRWPDVEAWLAGLDAHLPLVPDLSPEGARMALDLARMALREVPEHLDRPAPAHTVFVASSTVFTVALEWCAVLLARGGRVTLKVPRGLEPWYAAITRDTGLPLEATTDRRVLATADRVVLMGSDATVEAVRAALPDPSRLLAFGSRHSLAWWTDPTHAVDLALDRVLYDGRGCMAPTGIFSPIPDAAERLAEALERARAVVPLGTVHPSE
;
A
#
# COMPACT_ATOMS: atom_id res chain seq x y z
N MET A 1 20.10 4.84 -17.94
CA MET A 1 18.81 4.91 -18.67
C MET A 1 17.73 4.43 -17.72
N SER A 2 16.62 5.17 -17.61
CA SER A 2 15.49 4.77 -16.76
C SER A 2 14.91 3.44 -17.21
N ARG A 3 14.53 2.58 -16.27
CA ARG A 3 13.80 1.32 -16.53
C ARG A 3 12.28 1.49 -16.51
N TRP A 4 11.80 2.73 -16.59
CA TRP A 4 10.37 3.03 -16.49
C TRP A 4 9.48 2.23 -17.47
N PRO A 5 9.84 2.01 -18.75
CA PRO A 5 9.02 1.20 -19.65
C PRO A 5 8.81 -0.25 -19.16
N ASP A 6 9.85 -0.88 -18.58
CA ASP A 6 9.75 -2.22 -17.98
C ASP A 6 8.81 -2.21 -16.77
N VAL A 7 8.90 -1.15 -15.95
CA VAL A 7 8.06 -0.94 -14.76
C VAL A 7 6.61 -0.72 -15.16
N GLU A 8 6.32 0.06 -16.20
CA GLU A 8 4.96 0.26 -16.73
C GLU A 8 4.35 -1.05 -17.22
N ALA A 9 5.12 -1.87 -17.95
CA ALA A 9 4.66 -3.18 -18.40
C ALA A 9 4.35 -4.11 -17.22
N TRP A 10 5.20 -4.12 -16.19
CA TRP A 10 4.95 -4.83 -14.94
C TRP A 10 3.68 -4.33 -14.24
N LEU A 11 3.53 -3.02 -14.07
CA LEU A 11 2.37 -2.41 -13.43
C LEU A 11 1.08 -2.74 -14.19
N ALA A 12 1.10 -2.75 -15.53
CA ALA A 12 -0.07 -3.11 -16.35
C ALA A 12 -0.47 -4.58 -16.19
N GLY A 13 0.47 -5.48 -15.89
CA GLY A 13 0.21 -6.91 -15.70
C GLY A 13 -0.45 -7.28 -14.36
N LEU A 14 -0.43 -6.37 -13.37
CA LEU A 14 -0.89 -6.66 -12.00
C LEU A 14 -2.36 -7.07 -11.90
N ASP A 15 -3.19 -6.65 -12.87
CA ASP A 15 -4.62 -6.95 -12.88
C ASP A 15 -4.93 -8.45 -12.88
N ALA A 16 -4.07 -9.25 -13.49
CA ALA A 16 -4.19 -10.70 -13.62
C ALA A 16 -4.04 -11.43 -12.27
N HIS A 17 -3.48 -10.76 -11.26
CA HIS A 17 -3.16 -11.36 -9.97
C HIS A 17 -4.13 -10.95 -8.86
N LEU A 18 -5.08 -10.04 -9.10
CA LEU A 18 -6.01 -9.58 -8.07
C LEU A 18 -6.80 -10.69 -7.36
N PRO A 19 -7.18 -11.81 -8.01
CA PRO A 19 -7.82 -12.93 -7.30
C PRO A 19 -6.98 -13.56 -6.18
N LEU A 20 -5.68 -13.23 -6.11
CA LEU A 20 -4.76 -13.69 -5.05
C LEU A 20 -4.72 -12.76 -3.83
N VAL A 21 -5.41 -11.61 -3.88
CA VAL A 21 -5.51 -10.70 -2.74
C VAL A 21 -6.56 -11.25 -1.78
N PRO A 22 -6.18 -11.62 -0.54
CA PRO A 22 -7.11 -12.13 0.45
C PRO A 22 -7.99 -11.01 1.00
N ASP A 23 -9.11 -11.40 1.60
CA ASP A 23 -9.97 -10.58 2.47
C ASP A 23 -10.64 -9.36 1.85
N LEU A 24 -10.28 -8.92 0.64
CA LEU A 24 -10.96 -7.85 -0.09
C LEU A 24 -11.95 -8.41 -1.11
N SER A 25 -13.02 -7.67 -1.38
CA SER A 25 -13.83 -7.94 -2.56
C SER A 25 -13.00 -7.73 -3.84
N PRO A 26 -13.33 -8.43 -4.96
CA PRO A 26 -12.69 -8.19 -6.24
C PRO A 26 -12.72 -6.71 -6.68
N GLU A 27 -13.85 -6.04 -6.44
CA GLU A 27 -14.05 -4.63 -6.74
C GLU A 27 -13.18 -3.73 -5.86
N GLY A 28 -13.10 -4.01 -4.56
CA GLY A 28 -12.23 -3.29 -3.64
C GLY A 28 -10.74 -3.46 -3.94
N ALA A 29 -10.31 -4.68 -4.30
CA ALA A 29 -8.95 -4.93 -4.73
C ALA A 29 -8.61 -4.19 -6.03
N ARG A 30 -9.56 -4.15 -7.00
CA ARG A 30 -9.38 -3.42 -8.26
C ARG A 30 -9.24 -1.92 -8.01
N MET A 31 -10.16 -1.34 -7.26
CA MET A 31 -10.14 0.08 -6.94
C MET A 31 -8.88 0.50 -6.20
N ALA A 32 -8.44 -0.31 -5.23
CA ALA A 32 -7.19 -0.10 -4.51
C ALA A 32 -5.98 -0.06 -5.48
N LEU A 33 -5.91 -1.00 -6.43
CA LEU A 33 -4.85 -1.04 -7.43
C LEU A 33 -4.90 0.15 -8.38
N ASP A 34 -6.09 0.54 -8.83
CA ASP A 34 -6.27 1.67 -9.75
C ASP A 34 -5.84 2.98 -9.10
N LEU A 35 -6.20 3.21 -7.84
CA LEU A 35 -5.75 4.38 -7.08
C LEU A 35 -4.22 4.41 -6.92
N ALA A 36 -3.61 3.27 -6.60
CA ALA A 36 -2.14 3.17 -6.51
C ALA A 36 -1.45 3.45 -7.85
N ARG A 37 -2.05 3.03 -8.97
CA ARG A 37 -1.55 3.35 -10.33
C ARG A 37 -1.76 4.81 -10.70
N MET A 38 -2.86 5.42 -10.27
CA MET A 38 -3.11 6.84 -10.49
C MET A 38 -2.03 7.71 -9.83
N ALA A 39 -1.63 7.38 -8.61
CA ALA A 39 -0.54 8.06 -7.90
C ALA A 39 0.82 7.96 -8.64
N LEU A 40 1.00 6.94 -9.47
CA LEU A 40 2.23 6.70 -10.23
C LEU A 40 2.33 7.48 -11.55
N ARG A 41 1.27 8.15 -11.99
CA ARG A 41 1.26 8.86 -13.29
C ARG A 41 2.26 10.00 -13.39
N GLU A 42 2.58 10.63 -12.26
CA GLU A 42 3.48 11.80 -12.19
C GLU A 42 4.94 11.41 -11.87
N VAL A 43 5.20 10.14 -11.55
CA VAL A 43 6.53 9.66 -11.14
C VAL A 43 7.65 9.83 -12.18
N PRO A 44 7.43 9.64 -13.50
CA PRO A 44 8.49 9.72 -14.51
C PRO A 44 9.31 11.02 -14.46
N GLU A 45 8.69 12.12 -14.08
CA GLU A 45 9.28 13.45 -14.01
C GLU A 45 10.32 13.61 -12.89
N HIS A 46 10.45 12.62 -12.01
CA HIS A 46 11.28 12.69 -10.80
C HIS A 46 12.31 11.55 -10.69
N LEU A 47 12.65 10.90 -11.80
CA LEU A 47 13.53 9.72 -11.82
C LEU A 47 15.04 10.04 -11.93
N ASP A 48 15.43 11.31 -11.89
CA ASP A 48 16.82 11.75 -12.13
C ASP A 48 17.82 11.40 -11.02
N ARG A 49 17.33 10.95 -9.85
CA ARG A 49 18.19 10.59 -8.72
C ARG A 49 18.53 9.09 -8.73
N PRO A 50 19.77 8.71 -8.39
CA PRO A 50 20.11 7.30 -8.25
C PRO A 50 19.33 6.65 -7.10
N ALA A 51 18.92 5.40 -7.29
CA ALA A 51 18.40 4.58 -6.20
C ALA A 51 19.54 4.01 -5.34
N PRO A 52 19.25 3.66 -4.07
CA PRO A 52 20.09 2.71 -3.33
C PRO A 52 20.26 1.41 -4.14
N ALA A 53 21.43 0.77 -4.05
CA ALA A 53 21.70 -0.43 -4.83
C ALA A 53 20.74 -1.57 -4.44
N HIS A 54 20.46 -1.73 -3.14
CA HIS A 54 19.50 -2.69 -2.63
C HIS A 54 18.60 -2.11 -1.54
N THR A 55 17.28 -2.12 -1.79
CA THR A 55 16.26 -1.75 -0.81
C THR A 55 15.44 -2.96 -0.42
N VAL A 56 15.27 -3.20 0.88
CA VAL A 56 14.24 -4.11 1.39
C VAL A 56 13.01 -3.31 1.78
N PHE A 57 11.85 -3.65 1.19
CA PHE A 57 10.57 -3.07 1.57
C PHE A 57 9.79 -4.07 2.41
N VAL A 58 9.45 -3.70 3.64
CA VAL A 58 8.62 -4.51 4.54
C VAL A 58 7.17 -4.07 4.38
N ALA A 59 6.40 -4.90 3.69
CA ALA A 59 5.01 -4.59 3.35
C ALA A 59 4.06 -4.78 4.54
N SER A 60 3.06 -3.89 4.61
CA SER A 60 1.97 -3.98 5.59
C SER A 60 1.01 -5.11 5.22
N SER A 61 0.37 -5.72 6.21
CA SER A 61 -0.68 -6.73 5.98
C SER A 61 -2.04 -6.17 5.58
N THR A 62 -2.27 -4.86 5.75
CA THR A 62 -3.60 -4.25 5.54
C THR A 62 -3.74 -3.53 4.20
N VAL A 63 -2.63 -3.15 3.58
CA VAL A 63 -2.61 -2.41 2.31
C VAL A 63 -1.65 -3.11 1.34
N PHE A 64 -2.17 -4.02 0.53
CA PHE A 64 -1.36 -4.86 -0.37
C PHE A 64 -0.66 -4.07 -1.51
N THR A 65 -1.19 -2.89 -1.84
CA THR A 65 -0.67 -1.98 -2.87
C THR A 65 0.47 -1.09 -2.37
N VAL A 66 0.70 -1.03 -1.06
CA VAL A 66 1.54 0.02 -0.46
C VAL A 66 3.01 -0.03 -0.89
N ALA A 67 3.47 -1.22 -1.30
CA ALA A 67 4.82 -1.40 -1.82
C ALA A 67 4.97 -0.97 -3.28
N LEU A 68 3.88 -0.88 -4.05
CA LEU A 68 3.93 -0.72 -5.51
C LEU A 68 4.59 0.59 -5.92
N GLU A 69 4.23 1.70 -5.26
CA GLU A 69 4.81 3.02 -5.56
C GLU A 69 6.33 3.04 -5.33
N TRP A 70 6.76 2.50 -4.20
CA TRP A 70 8.17 2.41 -3.85
C TRP A 70 8.94 1.50 -4.80
N CYS A 71 8.39 0.32 -5.11
CA CYS A 71 8.96 -0.60 -6.09
C CYS A 71 9.12 0.10 -7.44
N ALA A 72 8.07 0.73 -7.96
CA ALA A 72 8.09 1.38 -9.27
C ALA A 72 9.20 2.44 -9.35
N VAL A 73 9.28 3.35 -8.36
CA VAL A 73 10.31 4.39 -8.33
C VAL A 73 11.72 3.80 -8.22
N LEU A 74 11.93 2.84 -7.32
CA LEU A 74 13.26 2.26 -7.06
C LEU A 74 13.76 1.43 -8.25
N LEU A 75 12.89 0.61 -8.83
CA LEU A 75 13.20 -0.22 -10.00
C LEU A 75 13.46 0.64 -11.23
N ALA A 76 12.66 1.68 -11.46
CA ALA A 76 12.84 2.61 -12.58
C ALA A 76 14.17 3.37 -12.52
N ARG A 77 14.63 3.68 -11.30
CA ARG A 77 15.96 4.25 -11.02
C ARG A 77 17.10 3.23 -11.07
N GLY A 78 16.81 1.96 -11.38
CA GLY A 78 17.80 0.88 -11.53
C GLY A 78 18.22 0.18 -10.23
N GLY A 79 17.53 0.43 -9.11
CA GLY A 79 17.78 -0.26 -7.85
C GLY A 79 17.21 -1.68 -7.83
N ARG A 80 17.73 -2.53 -6.93
CA ARG A 80 17.13 -3.83 -6.59
C ARG A 80 16.17 -3.68 -5.41
N VAL A 81 15.02 -4.35 -5.47
CA VAL A 81 14.02 -4.35 -4.40
C VAL A 81 13.70 -5.77 -3.95
N THR A 82 13.78 -6.00 -2.64
CA THR A 82 13.33 -7.23 -1.99
C THR A 82 12.13 -6.92 -1.11
N LEU A 83 10.99 -7.53 -1.42
CA LEU A 83 9.76 -7.43 -0.63
C LEU A 83 9.80 -8.44 0.50
N LYS A 84 9.94 -7.97 1.74
CA LYS A 84 9.65 -8.78 2.93
C LYS A 84 8.14 -8.77 3.12
N VAL A 85 7.50 -9.89 2.81
CA VAL A 85 6.04 -9.98 2.76
C VAL A 85 5.43 -10.30 4.14
N PRO A 86 4.22 -9.81 4.43
CA PRO A 86 3.44 -10.23 5.59
C PRO A 86 2.77 -11.58 5.33
N ARG A 87 2.34 -12.24 6.41
CA ARG A 87 1.53 -13.46 6.33
C ARG A 87 0.19 -13.17 5.66
N GLY A 88 -0.28 -14.10 4.83
CA GLY A 88 -1.53 -14.03 4.06
C GLY A 88 -1.35 -13.42 2.66
N LEU A 89 -0.36 -12.56 2.44
CA LEU A 89 -0.10 -11.90 1.16
C LEU A 89 1.02 -12.55 0.35
N GLU A 90 1.57 -13.69 0.80
CA GLU A 90 2.62 -14.41 0.08
C GLU A 90 2.22 -14.76 -1.36
N PRO A 91 1.01 -15.30 -1.64
CA PRO A 91 0.63 -15.65 -3.01
C PRO A 91 0.59 -14.45 -3.95
N TRP A 92 0.01 -13.33 -3.50
CA TRP A 92 -0.02 -12.07 -4.24
C TRP A 92 1.41 -11.59 -4.56
N TYR A 93 2.25 -11.44 -3.54
CA TYR A 93 3.59 -10.91 -3.75
C TYR A 93 4.47 -11.85 -4.58
N ALA A 94 4.39 -13.16 -4.36
CA ALA A 94 5.12 -14.13 -5.16
C ALA A 94 4.70 -14.10 -6.64
N ALA A 95 3.42 -13.84 -6.92
CA ALA A 95 2.93 -13.73 -8.29
C ALA A 95 3.45 -12.46 -8.97
N ILE A 96 3.34 -11.30 -8.33
CA ILE A 96 3.73 -10.02 -8.95
C ILE A 96 5.24 -9.84 -9.09
N THR A 97 6.07 -10.65 -8.43
CA THR A 97 7.53 -10.61 -8.59
C THR A 97 8.06 -11.66 -9.57
N ARG A 98 7.24 -12.63 -10.00
CA ARG A 98 7.68 -13.75 -10.85
C ARG A 98 7.86 -13.32 -12.31
N ASP A 99 8.97 -13.75 -12.91
CA ASP A 99 9.26 -13.61 -14.35
C ASP A 99 9.12 -12.18 -14.91
N THR A 100 9.31 -11.16 -14.06
CA THR A 100 9.13 -9.75 -14.44
C THR A 100 10.28 -9.17 -15.26
N GLY A 101 11.46 -9.81 -15.25
CA GLY A 101 12.69 -9.23 -15.79
C GLY A 101 13.24 -8.04 -14.99
N LEU A 102 12.57 -7.67 -13.89
CA LEU A 102 12.98 -6.62 -12.96
C LEU A 102 13.78 -7.23 -11.79
N PRO A 103 14.70 -6.48 -11.16
CA PRO A 103 15.44 -6.92 -9.96
C PRO A 103 14.53 -6.79 -8.73
N LEU A 104 13.43 -7.54 -8.76
CA LEU A 104 12.34 -7.52 -7.81
C LEU A 104 12.07 -8.94 -7.32
N GLU A 105 12.16 -9.16 -6.01
CA GLU A 105 11.91 -10.47 -5.40
C GLU A 105 11.03 -10.34 -4.16
N ALA A 106 10.35 -11.42 -3.80
CA ALA A 106 9.54 -11.51 -2.59
C ALA A 106 10.05 -12.62 -1.68
N THR A 107 10.04 -12.38 -0.37
CA THR A 107 10.51 -13.34 0.64
C THR A 107 9.81 -13.15 1.97
N THR A 108 9.69 -14.24 2.73
CA THR A 108 9.26 -14.23 4.13
C THR A 108 10.44 -14.20 5.10
N ASP A 109 11.68 -14.40 4.63
CA ASP A 109 12.86 -14.45 5.49
C ASP A 109 13.22 -13.05 6.01
N ARG A 110 13.18 -12.87 7.34
CA ARG A 110 13.52 -11.61 8.01
C ARG A 110 15.02 -11.28 7.91
N ARG A 111 15.90 -12.25 7.65
CA ARG A 111 17.36 -12.04 7.60
C ARG A 111 17.78 -11.11 6.46
N VAL A 112 16.95 -10.97 5.42
CA VAL A 112 17.21 -10.07 4.30
C VAL A 112 17.34 -8.59 4.72
N LEU A 113 16.75 -8.21 5.87
CA LEU A 113 16.90 -6.85 6.41
C LEU A 113 18.37 -6.45 6.65
N ALA A 114 19.22 -7.41 7.01
CA ALA A 114 20.64 -7.16 7.28
C ALA A 114 21.47 -6.93 6.00
N THR A 115 20.95 -7.32 4.83
CA THR A 115 21.65 -7.21 3.54
C THR A 115 21.27 -5.95 2.75
N ALA A 116 20.38 -5.13 3.30
CA ALA A 116 19.85 -3.94 2.65
C ALA A 116 20.74 -2.71 2.87
N ASP A 117 20.87 -1.89 1.82
CA ASP A 117 21.42 -0.53 1.94
C ASP A 117 20.36 0.40 2.55
N ARG A 118 19.09 0.15 2.22
CA ARG A 118 17.92 0.85 2.77
C ARG A 118 16.83 -0.12 3.14
N VAL A 119 16.18 0.14 4.27
CA VAL A 119 14.95 -0.56 4.67
C VAL A 119 13.82 0.44 4.69
N VAL A 120 12.79 0.19 3.89
CA VAL A 120 11.53 0.92 3.99
C VAL A 120 10.54 0.01 4.69
N LEU A 121 9.92 0.50 5.77
CA LEU A 121 9.06 -0.30 6.63
C LEU A 121 7.72 0.37 6.82
N MET A 122 6.64 -0.38 6.63
CA MET A 122 5.29 0.03 7.00
C MET A 122 4.67 -0.99 7.94
N GLY A 123 4.30 -0.57 9.15
CA GLY A 123 3.77 -1.48 10.15
C GLY A 123 3.46 -0.81 11.48
N SER A 124 3.13 -1.62 12.49
CA SER A 124 2.89 -1.12 13.85
C SER A 124 4.15 -0.54 14.47
N ASP A 125 4.02 0.35 15.45
CA ASP A 125 5.16 0.94 16.16
C ASP A 125 6.02 -0.14 16.84
N ALA A 126 5.40 -1.19 17.37
CA ALA A 126 6.11 -2.35 17.90
C ALA A 126 6.96 -3.06 16.82
N THR A 127 6.45 -3.16 15.59
CA THR A 127 7.22 -3.71 14.46
C THR A 127 8.37 -2.78 14.08
N VAL A 128 8.13 -1.46 14.06
CA VAL A 128 9.15 -0.45 13.79
C VAL A 128 10.29 -0.54 14.77
N GLU A 129 10.01 -0.58 16.07
CA GLU A 129 11.02 -0.71 17.10
C GLU A 129 11.77 -2.05 17.02
N ALA A 130 11.05 -3.15 16.78
CA ALA A 130 11.67 -4.46 16.61
C ALA A 130 12.59 -4.54 15.38
N VAL A 131 12.26 -3.86 14.28
CA VAL A 131 13.13 -3.79 13.09
C VAL A 131 14.31 -2.86 13.35
N ARG A 132 14.07 -1.67 13.93
CA ARG A 132 15.11 -0.69 14.27
C ARG A 132 16.20 -1.32 15.15
N ALA A 133 15.81 -2.08 16.17
CA ALA A 133 16.74 -2.77 17.07
C ALA A 133 17.51 -3.93 16.41
N ALA A 134 16.99 -4.49 15.32
CA ALA A 134 17.60 -5.62 14.62
C ALA A 134 18.55 -5.20 13.49
N LEU A 135 18.55 -3.92 13.10
CA LEU A 135 19.40 -3.42 12.03
C LEU A 135 20.81 -3.09 12.55
N PRO A 136 21.88 -3.46 11.81
CA PRO A 136 23.25 -3.07 12.16
C PRO A 136 23.46 -1.54 12.21
N ASP A 137 22.69 -0.81 11.40
CA ASP A 137 22.73 0.64 11.32
C ASP A 137 21.28 1.19 11.21
N PRO A 138 20.75 1.79 12.29
CA PRO A 138 19.41 2.35 12.31
C PRO A 138 19.18 3.47 11.29
N SER A 139 20.23 4.14 10.80
CA SER A 139 20.09 5.22 9.81
C SER A 139 19.63 4.72 8.44
N ARG A 140 19.69 3.41 8.19
CA ARG A 140 19.20 2.75 6.98
C ARG A 140 17.68 2.65 6.94
N LEU A 141 17.02 2.82 8.08
CA LEU A 141 15.58 2.63 8.23
C LEU A 141 14.79 3.90 7.91
N LEU A 142 13.90 3.79 6.94
CA LEU A 142 12.77 4.70 6.74
C LEU A 142 11.50 3.97 7.19
N ALA A 143 10.94 4.36 8.31
CA ALA A 143 9.79 3.68 8.90
C ALA A 143 8.53 4.55 8.92
N PHE A 144 7.40 3.92 8.65
CA PHE A 144 6.06 4.47 8.77
C PHE A 144 5.30 3.61 9.78
N GLY A 145 5.10 4.18 10.97
CA GLY A 145 4.42 3.53 12.09
C GLY A 145 2.89 3.62 12.00
N SER A 146 2.23 3.41 13.14
CA SER A 146 0.79 3.58 13.25
C SER A 146 0.38 5.03 12.95
N ARG A 147 -0.78 5.21 12.32
CA ARG A 147 -1.34 6.53 12.05
C ARG A 147 -2.78 6.58 12.51
N HIS A 148 -3.13 7.68 13.16
CA HIS A 148 -4.51 8.06 13.43
C HIS A 148 -4.88 9.17 12.46
N SER A 149 -5.67 8.84 11.46
CA SER A 149 -6.19 9.81 10.50
C SER A 149 -7.51 10.38 11.02
N LEU A 150 -7.66 11.70 10.95
CA LEU A 150 -8.89 12.43 11.27
C LEU A 150 -9.28 13.28 10.07
N ALA A 151 -10.57 13.34 9.77
CA ALA A 151 -11.10 14.20 8.72
C ALA A 151 -11.91 15.36 9.33
N TRP A 152 -11.70 16.57 8.79
CA TRP A 152 -12.53 17.74 9.06
C TRP A 152 -13.35 18.04 7.80
N TRP A 153 -14.64 17.73 7.85
CA TRP A 153 -15.54 17.74 6.70
C TRP A 153 -16.46 18.96 6.72
N THR A 154 -16.21 19.94 5.86
CA THR A 154 -16.94 21.23 5.85
C THR A 154 -17.82 21.47 4.63
N ASP A 155 -17.67 20.67 3.58
CA ASP A 155 -18.45 20.80 2.34
C ASP A 155 -19.25 19.51 2.07
N PRO A 156 -20.59 19.55 2.09
CA PRO A 156 -21.42 18.37 1.93
C PRO A 156 -21.21 17.61 0.60
N THR A 157 -20.60 18.23 -0.41
CA THR A 157 -20.32 17.58 -1.69
C THR A 157 -19.28 16.45 -1.58
N HIS A 158 -18.40 16.48 -0.57
CA HIS A 158 -17.34 15.47 -0.36
C HIS A 158 -17.77 14.25 0.47
N ALA A 159 -19.07 14.08 0.76
CA ALA A 159 -19.55 12.93 1.54
C ALA A 159 -19.16 11.59 0.91
N VAL A 160 -19.21 11.50 -0.43
CA VAL A 160 -18.89 10.28 -1.18
C VAL A 160 -17.39 9.98 -1.13
N ASP A 161 -16.54 10.98 -1.35
CA ASP A 161 -15.08 10.81 -1.30
C ASP A 161 -14.65 10.31 0.08
N LEU A 162 -15.20 10.91 1.14
CA LEU A 162 -14.93 10.52 2.51
C LEU A 162 -15.42 9.10 2.85
N ALA A 163 -16.59 8.72 2.29
CA ALA A 163 -17.10 7.37 2.42
C ALA A 163 -16.22 6.35 1.68
N LEU A 164 -15.74 6.69 0.48
CA LEU A 164 -14.82 5.85 -0.30
C LEU A 164 -13.50 5.62 0.44
N ASP A 165 -12.89 6.68 0.99
CA ASP A 165 -11.69 6.57 1.83
C ASP A 165 -11.90 5.64 3.03
N ARG A 166 -13.12 5.60 3.57
CA ARG A 166 -13.43 4.78 4.73
C ARG A 166 -13.70 3.31 4.40
N VAL A 167 -14.22 3.00 3.21
CA VAL A 167 -14.53 1.62 2.79
C VAL A 167 -13.37 0.95 2.06
N LEU A 168 -12.44 1.72 1.48
CA LEU A 168 -11.26 1.18 0.83
C LEU A 168 -10.41 0.36 1.82
N TYR A 169 -9.92 -0.80 1.38
CA TYR A 169 -9.23 -1.79 2.24
C TYR A 169 -10.08 -2.25 3.45
N ASP A 170 -11.42 -2.23 3.33
CA ASP A 170 -12.38 -2.40 4.42
C ASP A 170 -12.14 -1.45 5.61
N GLY A 171 -11.55 -0.28 5.33
CA GLY A 171 -11.16 0.70 6.33
C GLY A 171 -9.93 0.36 7.15
N ARG A 172 -9.15 -0.65 6.72
CA ARG A 172 -7.88 -1.04 7.36
C ARG A 172 -6.68 -0.25 6.80
N GLY A 173 -6.92 0.67 5.87
CA GLY A 173 -5.89 1.56 5.32
C GLY A 173 -5.42 2.58 6.35
N CYS A 174 -4.13 2.88 6.38
CA CYS A 174 -3.55 3.85 7.32
C CYS A 174 -4.03 5.30 7.13
N MET A 175 -4.62 5.60 5.96
CA MET A 175 -5.21 6.90 5.65
C MET A 175 -6.71 6.96 5.93
N ALA A 176 -7.37 5.81 6.16
CA ALA A 176 -8.80 5.77 6.46
C ALA A 176 -9.09 6.55 7.75
N PRO A 177 -10.01 7.53 7.73
CA PRO A 177 -10.27 8.36 8.90
C PRO A 177 -10.87 7.52 10.03
N THR A 178 -10.24 7.60 11.20
CA THR A 178 -10.71 7.00 12.45
C THR A 178 -11.75 7.86 13.16
N GLY A 179 -11.75 9.17 12.87
CA GLY A 179 -12.75 10.12 13.33
C GLY A 179 -13.06 11.14 12.23
N ILE A 180 -14.34 11.49 12.10
CA ILE A 180 -14.82 12.50 11.15
C ILE A 180 -15.55 13.56 11.96
N PHE A 181 -15.11 14.80 11.84
CA PHE A 181 -15.71 15.95 12.50
C PHE A 181 -16.29 16.89 11.45
N SER A 182 -17.46 17.46 11.73
CA SER A 182 -18.14 18.30 10.75
C SER A 182 -19.03 19.36 11.42
N PRO A 183 -19.05 20.60 10.90
CA PRO A 183 -20.06 21.59 11.24
C PRO A 183 -21.34 21.46 10.40
N ILE A 184 -21.41 20.50 9.46
CA ILE A 184 -22.55 20.33 8.55
C ILE A 184 -23.75 19.80 9.35
N PRO A 185 -24.95 20.39 9.21
CA PRO A 185 -26.17 19.83 9.76
C PRO A 185 -26.44 18.41 9.21
N ASP A 186 -26.83 17.49 10.09
CA ASP A 186 -27.14 16.10 9.75
C ASP A 186 -25.96 15.36 9.09
N ALA A 187 -24.72 15.71 9.47
CA ALA A 187 -23.51 15.12 8.89
C ALA A 187 -23.49 13.59 9.05
N ALA A 188 -23.91 13.08 10.21
CA ALA A 188 -23.90 11.65 10.50
C ALA A 188 -24.81 10.88 9.53
N GLU A 189 -26.02 11.37 9.29
CA GLU A 189 -27.00 10.80 8.37
C GLU A 189 -26.48 10.83 6.94
N ARG A 190 -25.96 11.98 6.50
CA ARG A 190 -25.38 12.15 5.17
C ARG A 190 -24.20 11.22 4.92
N LEU A 191 -23.33 11.06 5.91
CA LEU A 191 -22.20 10.14 5.83
C LEU A 191 -22.67 8.68 5.82
N ALA A 192 -23.67 8.32 6.63
CA ALA A 192 -24.23 6.97 6.63
C ALA A 192 -24.79 6.61 5.24
N GLU A 193 -25.57 7.50 4.63
CA GLU A 193 -26.07 7.30 3.26
C GLU A 193 -24.92 7.18 2.24
N ALA A 194 -23.88 8.00 2.38
CA ALA A 194 -22.72 7.93 1.49
C ALA A 194 -21.94 6.63 1.66
N LEU A 195 -21.80 6.12 2.88
CA LEU A 195 -21.18 4.82 3.17
C LEU A 195 -21.96 3.65 2.56
N GLU A 196 -23.28 3.67 2.63
CA GLU A 196 -24.11 2.64 1.98
C GLU A 196 -23.95 2.67 0.46
N ARG A 197 -23.93 3.86 -0.15
CA ARG A 197 -23.64 4.00 -1.60
C ARG A 197 -22.23 3.52 -1.94
N ALA A 198 -21.23 3.87 -1.13
CA ALA A 198 -19.85 3.46 -1.34
C ALA A 198 -19.70 1.94 -1.24
N ARG A 199 -20.36 1.29 -0.27
CA ARG A 199 -20.38 -0.18 -0.12
C ARG A 199 -21.06 -0.91 -1.27
N ALA A 200 -22.03 -0.28 -1.94
CA ALA A 200 -22.63 -0.85 -3.13
C ALA A 200 -21.64 -0.91 -4.32
N VAL A 201 -20.66 0.00 -4.36
CA VAL A 201 -19.59 0.02 -5.37
C VAL A 201 -18.37 -0.79 -4.92
N VAL A 202 -18.08 -0.76 -3.63
CA VAL A 202 -16.95 -1.42 -2.97
C VAL A 202 -17.47 -2.33 -1.87
N PRO A 203 -17.94 -3.54 -2.22
CA PRO A 203 -18.41 -4.47 -1.22
C PRO A 203 -17.32 -4.77 -0.20
N LEU A 204 -17.70 -4.98 1.06
CA LEU A 204 -16.78 -5.50 2.06
C LEU A 204 -16.29 -6.88 1.61
N GLY A 205 -15.01 -7.15 1.83
CA GLY A 205 -14.50 -8.49 1.60
C GLY A 205 -14.84 -9.46 2.75
N THR A 206 -14.11 -10.55 2.83
CA THR A 206 -14.38 -11.61 3.80
C THR A 206 -14.06 -11.12 5.21
N VAL A 207 -15.07 -11.01 6.06
CA VAL A 207 -14.89 -10.77 7.50
C VAL A 207 -14.57 -12.09 8.17
N HIS A 208 -13.31 -12.28 8.55
CA HIS A 208 -12.96 -13.35 9.47
C HIS A 208 -13.45 -12.97 10.87
N PRO A 209 -14.23 -13.83 11.58
CA PRO A 209 -14.51 -13.60 12.99
C PRO A 209 -13.16 -13.50 13.71
N SER A 210 -12.94 -12.36 14.37
CA SER A 210 -11.65 -11.92 14.90
C SER A 210 -10.86 -13.00 15.64
N GLU A 211 -9.57 -13.11 15.32
CA GLU A 211 -8.53 -13.58 16.25
C GLU A 211 -8.33 -12.60 17.40
#